data_AF-A0AAW9VEW0-F1
#
_entry.id   AF-A0AAW9VEW0-F1
#
_cell.length_a   1.000
_cell.length_b   1.000
_cell.length_c   1.000
_cell.angle_alpha   90.00
_cell.angle_beta   90.00
_cell.angle_gamma   90.00
#
_symmetry.space_group_name_H-M   'P 1'
#
loop_
_entity.id
_entity.type
_entity.pdbx_description
1 polymer ?
#
loop_
_entity_poly.entity_id
_entity_poly.type
_entity_poly.pdbx_seq_one_letter_code
_entity_poly.pdbx_strand_id
1 'polypeptide(L)'
;MHKTFISYHHDNEQDLKNEIIKKYGNESFIDKSVSDGDIDPDCDEEYIMKLIREDYLEDTTVTVVLIGKETSQRPFVNSEIQASLWGDNFNGLVGVIRDDIYSVIFGESVCNYSGCGCNQKLRSIISRGYNQLLPYLVRENHKKDDVVYHYDDTEIFCSLVKYSDFFKNPEYYINQAFDKRGSMEPARKRNSSDTPAIRKE
;
A
#
# COMPACT_ATOMS: atom_id res chain seq x y z
N MET A 1 11.42 4.33 -14.68
CA MET A 1 10.58 3.48 -13.80
C MET A 1 11.42 2.76 -12.74
N HIS A 2 11.01 2.86 -11.48
CA HIS A 2 11.70 2.26 -10.33
C HIS A 2 11.40 0.76 -10.21
N LYS A 3 12.34 -0.02 -9.66
CA LYS A 3 12.12 -1.44 -9.35
C LYS A 3 11.00 -1.56 -8.31
N THR A 4 9.90 -2.17 -8.72
CA THR A 4 8.62 -2.13 -8.03
C THR A 4 8.16 -3.54 -7.67
N PHE A 5 7.90 -3.76 -6.39
CA PHE A 5 7.23 -4.95 -5.88
C PHE A 5 5.71 -4.78 -5.97
N ILE A 6 4.98 -5.82 -6.42
CA ILE A 6 3.52 -5.82 -6.39
C ILE A 6 3.05 -6.85 -5.35
N SER A 7 2.52 -6.35 -4.23
CA SER A 7 1.88 -7.17 -3.19
C SER A 7 0.37 -7.24 -3.44
N TYR A 8 -0.21 -8.44 -3.43
CA TYR A 8 -1.63 -8.65 -3.72
C TYR A 8 -2.13 -9.99 -3.19
N HIS A 9 -3.45 -10.18 -3.10
CA HIS A 9 -4.01 -11.50 -2.83
C HIS A 9 -4.11 -12.31 -4.14
N HIS A 10 -3.32 -13.38 -4.25
CA HIS A 10 -3.23 -14.20 -5.47
C HIS A 10 -4.57 -14.69 -6.00
N ASP A 11 -5.51 -15.11 -5.15
CA ASP A 11 -6.78 -15.67 -5.67
C ASP A 11 -7.72 -14.60 -6.24
N ASN A 12 -7.62 -13.35 -5.78
CA ASN A 12 -8.61 -12.30 -6.05
C ASN A 12 -8.09 -11.12 -6.89
N GLU A 13 -6.79 -10.83 -6.89
CA GLU A 13 -6.20 -9.68 -7.61
C GLU A 13 -5.20 -10.08 -8.72
N GLN A 14 -5.13 -11.38 -9.05
CA GLN A 14 -4.28 -11.88 -10.15
C GLN A 14 -4.61 -11.24 -11.50
N ASP A 15 -5.89 -10.96 -11.75
CA ASP A 15 -6.36 -10.29 -12.97
C ASP A 15 -5.76 -8.90 -13.11
N LEU A 16 -5.82 -8.08 -12.05
CA LEU A 16 -5.25 -6.73 -12.01
C LEU A 16 -3.73 -6.77 -12.23
N LYS A 17 -3.04 -7.67 -11.53
CA LYS A 17 -1.59 -7.84 -11.70
C LYS A 17 -1.25 -8.26 -13.13
N ASN A 18 -1.97 -9.23 -13.70
CA ASN A 18 -1.70 -9.73 -15.04
C ASN A 18 -1.87 -8.65 -16.11
N GLU A 19 -2.85 -7.77 -15.97
CA GLU A 19 -3.03 -6.62 -16.86
C GLU A 19 -1.86 -5.65 -16.77
N ILE A 20 -1.41 -5.30 -15.56
CA ILE A 20 -0.24 -4.43 -15.35
C ILE A 20 0.99 -5.04 -16.03
N ILE A 21 1.30 -6.31 -15.77
CA ILE A 21 2.46 -6.98 -16.36
C ILE A 21 2.33 -7.11 -17.88
N LYS A 22 1.15 -7.45 -18.39
CA LYS A 22 0.94 -7.56 -19.85
C LYS A 22 1.19 -6.23 -20.56
N LYS A 23 0.87 -5.10 -19.94
CA LYS A 23 1.00 -3.76 -20.55
C LYS A 23 2.35 -3.10 -20.26
N TYR A 24 2.93 -3.33 -19.08
CA TYR A 24 4.07 -2.59 -18.55
C TYR A 24 5.21 -3.47 -18.01
N GLY A 25 5.11 -4.80 -18.08
CA GLY A 25 6.00 -5.79 -17.45
C GLY A 25 7.39 -5.91 -18.06
N ASN A 26 8.05 -4.79 -18.34
CA ASN A 26 9.49 -4.75 -18.50
C ASN A 26 10.20 -5.05 -17.15
N GLU A 27 11.54 -4.93 -17.12
CA GLU A 27 12.40 -5.23 -15.96
C GLU A 27 12.07 -4.47 -14.65
N SER A 28 11.14 -3.51 -14.67
CA SER A 28 10.83 -2.68 -13.50
C SER A 28 9.82 -3.30 -12.54
N PHE A 29 8.96 -4.23 -12.97
CA PHE A 29 8.03 -4.92 -12.07
C PHE A 29 8.58 -6.28 -11.66
N ILE A 30 8.83 -6.45 -10.36
CA ILE A 30 9.36 -7.68 -9.79
C ILE A 30 8.17 -8.54 -9.35
N ASP A 31 8.00 -9.67 -10.04
CA ASP A 31 6.98 -10.68 -9.77
C ASP A 31 7.57 -11.77 -8.87
N LYS A 32 7.76 -11.42 -7.60
CA LYS A 32 8.12 -12.36 -6.54
C LYS A 32 7.04 -12.24 -5.47
N SER A 33 6.59 -13.34 -4.90
CA SER A 33 5.56 -13.33 -3.86
C SER A 33 5.86 -14.45 -2.87
N VAL A 34 5.58 -14.19 -1.59
CA VAL A 34 5.76 -15.21 -0.56
C VAL A 34 4.53 -16.12 -0.54
N SER A 35 4.75 -17.43 -0.55
CA SER A 35 3.71 -18.46 -0.51
C SER A 35 3.72 -19.23 0.82
N ASP A 36 2.63 -19.96 1.08
CA ASP A 36 2.53 -20.88 2.22
C ASP A 36 3.67 -21.91 2.20
N GLY A 37 4.45 -21.95 3.28
CA GLY A 37 5.60 -22.85 3.44
C GLY A 37 6.96 -22.26 3.05
N ASP A 38 7.00 -21.06 2.45
CA ASP A 38 8.26 -20.39 2.11
C ASP A 38 9.00 -19.85 3.34
N ILE A 39 8.25 -19.61 4.43
CA ILE A 39 8.77 -19.02 5.66
C ILE A 39 8.23 -19.80 6.85
N ASP A 40 9.13 -20.21 7.74
CA ASP A 40 8.77 -20.81 9.02
C ASP A 40 8.24 -19.71 9.98
N PRO A 41 6.93 -19.73 10.32
CA PRO A 41 6.34 -18.71 11.20
C PRO A 41 6.84 -18.79 12.65
N ASP A 42 7.51 -19.87 13.06
CA ASP A 42 8.08 -20.01 14.40
C ASP A 42 9.39 -19.22 14.60
N CYS A 43 9.94 -18.66 13.52
CA CYS A 43 11.09 -17.76 13.56
C CYS A 43 10.77 -16.42 14.22
N ASP A 44 11.82 -15.72 14.68
CA ASP A 44 11.64 -14.36 15.17
C ASP A 44 11.24 -13.39 14.05
N GLU A 45 10.50 -12.34 14.40
CA GLU A 45 9.98 -11.39 13.41
C GLU A 45 11.09 -10.67 12.64
N GLU A 46 12.23 -10.37 13.30
CA GLU A 46 13.35 -9.72 12.61
C GLU A 46 13.92 -10.62 11.51
N TYR A 47 14.05 -11.90 11.79
CA TYR A 47 14.47 -12.93 10.84
C TYR A 47 13.45 -13.10 9.71
N ILE A 48 12.15 -13.17 10.01
CA ILE A 48 11.09 -13.26 9.00
C ILE A 48 11.12 -12.03 8.08
N MET A 49 11.21 -10.82 8.63
CA MET A 49 11.29 -9.58 7.85
C MET A 49 12.55 -9.54 7.00
N LYS A 50 13.69 -9.98 7.54
CA LYS A 50 14.94 -10.07 6.81
C LYS A 50 14.84 -11.06 5.64
N LEU A 51 14.28 -12.24 5.86
CA LEU A 51 14.12 -13.27 4.83
C LEU A 51 13.22 -12.79 3.69
N ILE A 52 12.04 -12.21 4.01
CA ILE A 52 11.17 -11.61 2.99
C ILE A 52 11.93 -10.55 2.19
N ARG A 53 12.73 -9.74 2.89
CA ARG A 53 13.45 -8.66 2.26
C ARG A 53 14.56 -9.15 1.35
N GLU A 54 15.38 -10.10 1.78
CA GLU A 54 16.51 -10.63 0.99
C GLU A 54 16.02 -11.46 -0.21
N ASP A 55 15.01 -12.32 -0.03
CA ASP A 55 14.60 -13.24 -1.09
C ASP A 55 13.67 -12.58 -2.13
N TYR A 56 12.84 -11.63 -1.68
CA TYR A 56 11.72 -11.10 -2.49
C TYR A 56 11.81 -9.58 -2.76
N LEU A 57 12.38 -8.78 -1.85
CA LEU A 57 12.34 -7.31 -1.93
C LEU A 57 13.71 -6.64 -2.14
N GLU A 58 14.83 -7.37 -2.16
CA GLU A 58 16.19 -6.82 -2.00
C GLU A 58 16.49 -5.66 -2.96
N ASP A 59 15.99 -5.81 -4.18
CA ASP A 59 16.22 -4.91 -5.29
C ASP A 59 15.10 -3.87 -5.48
N THR A 60 14.03 -3.94 -4.69
CA THR A 60 12.84 -3.10 -4.86
C THR A 60 13.00 -1.77 -4.13
N THR A 61 12.37 -0.74 -4.65
CA THR A 61 12.40 0.62 -4.07
C THR A 61 11.00 1.20 -3.84
N VAL A 62 9.99 0.58 -4.46
CA VAL A 62 8.58 0.92 -4.32
C VAL A 62 7.78 -0.37 -4.16
N THR A 63 6.79 -0.33 -3.27
CA THR A 63 5.81 -1.39 -3.08
C THR A 63 4.44 -0.87 -3.49
N VAL A 64 3.85 -1.51 -4.49
CA VAL A 64 2.47 -1.33 -4.93
C VAL A 64 1.63 -2.40 -4.28
N VAL A 65 0.60 -2.02 -3.53
CA VAL A 65 -0.35 -2.97 -2.93
C VAL A 65 -1.65 -2.95 -3.73
N LEU A 66 -2.01 -4.05 -4.39
CA LEU A 66 -3.33 -4.17 -5.04
C LEU A 66 -4.36 -4.58 -3.99
N ILE A 67 -5.39 -3.77 -3.81
CA ILE A 67 -6.35 -3.88 -2.71
C ILE A 67 -7.73 -4.23 -3.25
N GLY A 68 -8.18 -5.43 -2.92
CA GLY A 68 -9.55 -5.91 -3.06
C GLY A 68 -10.23 -6.13 -1.71
N LYS A 69 -11.25 -7.01 -1.70
CA LYS A 69 -12.15 -7.18 -0.55
C LYS A 69 -11.52 -7.91 0.64
N GLU A 70 -10.54 -8.76 0.37
CA GLU A 70 -9.97 -9.68 1.36
C GLU A 70 -8.47 -9.44 1.59
N THR A 71 -7.85 -8.53 0.82
CA THR A 71 -6.41 -8.27 0.87
C THR A 71 -5.94 -7.87 2.27
N SER A 72 -6.71 -7.07 3.01
CA SER A 72 -6.38 -6.65 4.39
C SER A 72 -6.27 -7.82 5.38
N GLN A 73 -6.88 -8.96 5.06
CA GLN A 73 -6.92 -10.15 5.92
C GLN A 73 -5.82 -11.16 5.56
N ARG A 74 -4.99 -10.90 4.54
CA ARG A 74 -3.98 -11.84 4.07
C ARG A 74 -2.67 -11.66 4.87
N PRO A 75 -2.24 -12.68 5.64
CA PRO A 75 -1.02 -12.60 6.44
C PRO A 75 0.23 -12.28 5.61
N PHE A 76 0.36 -12.90 4.43
CA PHE A 76 1.48 -12.66 3.52
C PHE A 76 1.54 -11.21 3.05
N VAL A 77 0.42 -10.65 2.57
CA VAL A 77 0.36 -9.25 2.12
C VAL A 77 0.73 -8.29 3.26
N ASN A 78 0.18 -8.49 4.45
CA ASN A 78 0.51 -7.64 5.59
C ASN A 78 1.99 -7.76 5.99
N SER A 79 2.58 -8.95 5.94
CA SER A 79 4.01 -9.18 6.21
C SER A 79 4.92 -8.59 5.11
N GLU A 80 4.53 -8.68 3.84
CA GLU A 80 5.26 -8.08 2.73
C GLU A 80 5.29 -6.55 2.81
N ILE A 81 4.17 -5.93 3.19
CA ILE A 81 4.12 -4.47 3.43
C ILE A 81 5.03 -4.10 4.60
N GLN A 82 5.03 -4.89 5.68
CA GLN A 82 5.90 -4.67 6.83
C GLN A 82 7.38 -4.79 6.44
N ALA A 83 7.76 -5.84 5.70
CA ALA A 83 9.13 -6.04 5.23
C ALA A 83 9.57 -4.92 4.27
N SER A 84 8.65 -4.43 3.43
CA SER A 84 8.86 -3.27 2.56
C SER A 84 9.18 -2.00 3.33
N LEU A 85 8.57 -1.82 4.51
CA LEU A 85 8.79 -0.67 5.39
C LEU A 85 9.90 -0.89 6.42
N TRP A 86 10.53 -2.06 6.44
CA TRP A 86 11.48 -2.45 7.48
C TRP A 86 12.82 -1.71 7.34
N GLY A 87 13.43 -1.37 8.48
CA GLY A 87 14.73 -0.70 8.54
C GLY A 87 14.75 0.74 8.01
N ASP A 88 15.95 1.20 7.66
CA ASP A 88 16.21 2.59 7.26
C ASP A 88 16.07 2.83 5.74
N ASN A 89 16.22 1.78 4.91
CA ASN A 89 16.06 1.87 3.46
C ASN A 89 14.66 1.39 3.00
N PHE A 90 13.61 1.87 3.66
CA PHE A 90 12.22 1.44 3.42
C PHE A 90 11.68 1.86 2.05
N ASN A 91 10.85 1.03 1.41
CA ASN A 91 10.21 1.31 0.12
C ASN A 91 9.23 2.48 0.18
N GLY A 92 9.10 3.18 -0.95
CA GLY A 92 7.92 3.99 -1.21
C GLY A 92 6.67 3.11 -1.24
N LEU A 93 5.52 3.61 -0.78
CA LEU A 93 4.29 2.82 -0.67
C LEU A 93 3.13 3.48 -1.41
N VAL A 94 2.39 2.68 -2.19
CA VAL A 94 1.13 3.10 -2.82
C VAL A 94 0.12 1.97 -2.76
N GLY A 95 -1.10 2.29 -2.32
CA GLY A 95 -2.23 1.37 -2.37
C GLY A 95 -3.08 1.64 -3.61
N VAL A 96 -3.33 0.59 -4.38
CA VAL A 96 -4.09 0.62 -5.62
C VAL A 96 -5.37 -0.20 -5.41
N ILE A 97 -6.48 0.51 -5.30
CA ILE A 97 -7.77 -0.04 -4.89
C ILE A 97 -8.56 -0.47 -6.14
N ARG A 98 -9.08 -1.70 -6.12
CA ARG A 98 -9.99 -2.20 -7.16
C ARG A 98 -11.20 -1.29 -7.30
N ASP A 99 -11.51 -0.91 -8.54
CA ASP A 99 -12.52 0.11 -8.83
C ASP A 99 -13.90 -0.18 -8.25
N ASP A 100 -14.30 -1.46 -8.18
CA ASP A 100 -15.61 -1.91 -7.68
C ASP A 100 -15.78 -1.73 -6.16
N ILE A 101 -14.69 -1.62 -5.40
CA ILE A 101 -14.73 -1.35 -3.95
C ILE A 101 -14.36 0.08 -3.58
N TYR A 102 -13.87 0.88 -4.52
CA TYR A 102 -13.40 2.24 -4.23
C TYR A 102 -14.48 3.10 -3.56
N SER A 103 -15.73 3.01 -4.03
CA SER A 103 -16.86 3.76 -3.46
C SER A 103 -17.32 3.27 -2.09
N VAL A 104 -16.79 2.13 -1.60
CA VAL A 104 -17.03 1.64 -0.23
C VAL A 104 -16.01 2.26 0.74
N ILE A 105 -14.84 2.67 0.23
CA ILE A 105 -13.73 3.26 1.00
C ILE A 105 -13.79 4.79 0.96
N PHE A 106 -14.08 5.35 -0.21
CA PHE A 106 -14.09 6.79 -0.44
C PHE A 106 -15.41 7.26 -1.03
N GLY A 107 -15.87 8.42 -0.56
CA GLY A 107 -16.98 9.18 -1.12
C GLY A 107 -16.53 10.55 -1.61
N GLU A 108 -17.51 11.38 -1.97
CA GLU A 108 -17.31 12.80 -2.23
C GLU A 108 -17.90 13.60 -1.06
N SER A 109 -17.23 14.67 -0.67
CA SER A 109 -17.78 15.72 0.19
C SER A 109 -17.38 17.09 -0.34
N VAL A 110 -17.85 18.14 0.32
CA VAL A 110 -17.38 19.51 0.08
C VAL A 110 -16.77 20.06 1.35
N CYS A 111 -15.75 20.91 1.21
CA CYS A 111 -15.19 21.61 2.35
C CYS A 111 -16.25 22.54 2.98
N ASN A 112 -16.70 22.18 4.19
CA ASN A 112 -17.63 22.97 5.00
C ASN A 112 -16.96 23.55 6.25
N TYR A 113 -15.62 23.53 6.32
CA TYR A 113 -14.90 24.05 7.48
C TYR A 113 -14.99 25.58 7.52
N SER A 114 -15.47 26.11 8.66
CA SER A 114 -15.75 27.54 8.83
C SER A 114 -14.52 28.44 8.67
N GLY A 115 -13.32 27.94 8.97
CA GLY A 115 -12.06 28.67 8.79
C GLY A 115 -11.42 28.55 7.40
N CYS A 116 -12.03 27.81 6.46
CA CYS A 116 -11.53 27.69 5.09
C CYS A 116 -12.45 28.36 4.07
N GLY A 117 -13.73 27.97 4.05
CA GLY A 117 -14.74 28.55 3.14
C GLY A 117 -14.51 28.32 1.64
N CYS A 118 -13.68 27.35 1.22
CA CYS A 118 -13.32 27.15 -0.18
C CYS A 118 -14.39 26.42 -1.02
N ASN A 119 -15.36 25.73 -0.39
CA ASN A 119 -16.40 24.92 -1.03
C ASN A 119 -15.87 23.92 -2.08
N GLN A 120 -14.60 23.53 -2.02
CA GLN A 120 -14.02 22.59 -2.96
C GLN A 120 -14.55 21.19 -2.71
N LYS A 121 -14.69 20.41 -3.78
CA LYS A 121 -14.96 18.97 -3.68
C LYS A 121 -13.75 18.26 -3.08
N LEU A 122 -14.00 17.40 -2.10
CA LEU A 122 -13.00 16.63 -1.40
C LEU A 122 -13.31 15.14 -1.53
N ARG A 123 -12.26 14.33 -1.52
CA ARG A 123 -12.37 12.89 -1.29
C ARG A 123 -12.65 12.67 0.19
N SER A 124 -13.82 12.10 0.52
CA SER A 124 -14.20 11.80 1.90
C SER A 124 -13.93 10.34 2.25
N ILE A 125 -13.57 10.07 3.51
CA ILE A 125 -13.37 8.71 4.00
C ILE A 125 -14.70 8.11 4.47
N ILE A 126 -15.06 6.94 3.96
CA ILE A 126 -16.16 6.13 4.49
C ILE A 126 -15.57 5.16 5.53
N SER A 127 -15.70 5.52 6.81
CA SER A 127 -14.97 4.88 7.91
C SER A 127 -15.07 3.36 7.94
N ARG A 128 -16.24 2.79 7.60
CA ARG A 128 -16.43 1.33 7.59
C ARG A 128 -15.53 0.65 6.56
N GLY A 129 -15.59 1.07 5.30
CA GLY A 129 -14.76 0.46 4.24
C GLY A 129 -13.29 0.77 4.45
N TYR A 130 -12.96 2.01 4.81
CA TYR A 130 -11.58 2.44 5.07
C TYR A 130 -10.90 1.63 6.19
N ASN A 131 -11.63 1.30 7.26
CA ASN A 131 -11.07 0.54 8.37
C ASN A 131 -11.05 -0.98 8.12
N GLN A 132 -11.98 -1.51 7.31
CA GLN A 132 -12.12 -2.96 7.10
C GLN A 132 -11.36 -3.49 5.89
N LEU A 133 -11.28 -2.72 4.80
CA LEU A 133 -10.78 -3.19 3.51
C LEU A 133 -9.31 -2.84 3.26
N LEU A 134 -8.77 -1.82 3.92
CA LEU A 134 -7.37 -1.42 3.75
C LEU A 134 -6.45 -2.23 4.67
N PRO A 135 -5.32 -2.76 4.16
CA PRO A 135 -4.26 -3.29 4.99
C PRO A 135 -3.82 -2.28 6.05
N TYR A 136 -3.47 -2.75 7.26
CA TYR A 136 -3.20 -1.90 8.41
C TYR A 136 -2.13 -0.83 8.10
N LEU A 137 -0.97 -1.25 7.60
CA LEU A 137 0.13 -0.34 7.29
C LEU A 137 -0.16 0.60 6.13
N VAL A 138 -0.98 0.20 5.16
CA VAL A 138 -1.46 1.12 4.10
C VAL A 138 -2.29 2.24 4.73
N ARG A 139 -3.24 1.87 5.60
CA ARG A 139 -4.16 2.81 6.26
C ARG A 139 -3.44 3.77 7.21
N GLU A 140 -2.51 3.27 8.01
CA GLU A 140 -1.78 4.09 8.98
C GLU A 140 -0.78 5.04 8.32
N ASN A 141 -0.27 4.72 7.12
CA ASN A 141 0.62 5.59 6.37
C ASN A 141 -0.11 6.52 5.36
N HIS A 142 -1.44 6.41 5.22
CA HIS A 142 -2.28 7.33 4.42
C HIS A 142 -2.84 8.48 5.29
N LYS A 143 -2.23 8.79 6.44
CA LYS A 143 -2.67 9.86 7.33
C LYS A 143 -1.60 10.95 7.38
N LYS A 144 -2.03 12.20 7.52
CA LYS A 144 -1.17 13.33 7.88
C LYS A 144 -1.27 13.55 9.39
N ASP A 145 -0.14 13.70 10.07
CA ASP A 145 -0.11 13.94 11.52
C ASP A 145 -0.51 15.37 11.89
N ASP A 146 -0.38 16.32 10.95
CA ASP A 146 -0.71 17.72 11.15
C ASP A 146 -2.21 18.01 10.98
N VAL A 147 -2.71 18.98 11.76
CA VAL A 147 -4.04 19.55 11.55
C VAL A 147 -4.02 20.42 10.30
N VAL A 148 -4.41 19.84 9.17
CA VAL A 148 -4.63 20.55 7.91
C VAL A 148 -6.09 20.44 7.49
N TYR A 149 -6.62 21.48 6.85
CA TYR A 149 -8.02 21.52 6.42
C TYR A 149 -8.30 20.66 5.18
N HIS A 150 -7.27 20.46 4.36
CA HIS A 150 -7.28 19.61 3.18
C HIS A 150 -5.82 19.23 2.91
N TYR A 151 -5.63 18.00 2.49
CA TYR A 151 -4.40 17.53 1.88
C TYR A 151 -4.79 16.56 0.79
N ASP A 152 -3.89 16.36 -0.16
CA ASP A 152 -4.03 15.31 -1.14
C ASP A 152 -2.99 14.21 -0.95
N ASP A 153 -3.07 13.22 -1.83
CA ASP A 153 -2.20 12.06 -1.80
C ASP A 153 -0.72 12.40 -1.96
N THR A 154 -0.33 13.59 -2.43
CA THR A 154 1.09 13.99 -2.57
C THR A 154 1.72 14.40 -1.25
N GLU A 155 0.91 14.73 -0.25
CA GLU A 155 1.33 15.28 1.05
C GLU A 155 1.43 14.25 2.18
N ILE A 156 1.17 12.98 1.86
CA ILE A 156 1.19 11.84 2.78
C ILE A 156 2.06 10.73 2.23
N PHE A 157 2.57 9.88 3.11
CA PHE A 157 3.51 8.82 2.75
C PHE A 157 2.90 7.83 1.76
N CYS A 158 1.73 7.28 2.07
CA CYS A 158 1.05 6.29 1.24
C CYS A 158 -0.13 6.94 0.50
N SER A 159 -0.09 6.94 -0.84
CA SER A 159 -1.23 7.36 -1.67
C SER A 159 -2.23 6.21 -1.87
N LEU A 160 -3.52 6.53 -1.96
CA LEU A 160 -4.58 5.56 -2.24
C LEU A 160 -5.33 5.91 -3.53
N VAL A 161 -5.15 5.11 -4.57
CA VAL A 161 -5.63 5.43 -5.92
C VAL A 161 -6.53 4.34 -6.48
N LYS A 162 -7.42 4.67 -7.41
CA LYS A 162 -8.17 3.67 -8.18
C LYS A 162 -7.23 2.88 -9.08
N TYR A 163 -7.52 1.59 -9.25
CA TYR A 163 -6.81 0.75 -10.20
C TYR A 163 -6.85 1.32 -11.61
N SER A 164 -8.01 1.76 -12.09
CA SER A 164 -8.13 2.31 -13.45
C SER A 164 -7.31 3.58 -13.67
N ASP A 165 -7.07 4.38 -12.64
CA ASP A 165 -6.25 5.59 -12.73
C ASP A 165 -4.76 5.24 -12.64
N PHE A 166 -4.38 4.36 -11.72
CA PHE A 166 -3.03 3.79 -11.67
C PHE A 166 -2.63 3.15 -13.00
N PHE A 167 -3.51 2.32 -13.56
CA PHE A 167 -3.26 1.60 -14.80
C PHE A 167 -3.08 2.53 -16.03
N LYS A 168 -3.61 3.75 -16.01
CA LYS A 168 -3.39 4.74 -17.07
C LYS A 168 -1.97 5.31 -17.03
N ASN A 169 -1.40 5.50 -15.84
CA ASN A 169 -0.09 6.12 -15.67
C ASN A 169 0.64 5.57 -14.41
N PRO A 170 1.09 4.31 -14.42
CA PRO A 170 1.70 3.69 -13.24
C PRO A 170 3.02 4.37 -12.86
N GLU A 171 3.80 4.83 -13.84
CA GLU A 171 5.09 5.48 -13.62
C GLU A 171 4.95 6.77 -12.78
N TYR A 172 3.89 7.56 -12.99
CA TYR A 172 3.63 8.74 -12.16
C TYR A 172 3.48 8.38 -10.68
N TYR A 173 2.64 7.40 -10.35
CA TYR A 173 2.39 7.00 -8.97
C TYR A 173 3.61 6.31 -8.33
N ILE A 174 4.35 5.51 -9.12
CA ILE A 174 5.58 4.85 -8.67
C ILE A 174 6.66 5.88 -8.35
N ASN A 175 6.88 6.87 -9.23
CA ASN A 175 7.88 7.92 -9.00
C ASN A 175 7.48 8.77 -7.78
N GLN A 176 6.21 9.13 -7.64
CA GLN A 176 5.72 9.85 -6.45
C GLN A 176 5.95 9.06 -5.16
N ALA A 177 5.67 7.75 -5.14
CA ALA A 177 5.93 6.90 -3.99
C ALA A 177 7.43 6.80 -3.68
N PHE A 178 8.27 6.69 -4.71
CA PHE A 178 9.73 6.68 -4.56
C PHE A 178 10.24 7.99 -3.96
N ASP A 179 9.85 9.15 -4.53
CA ASP A 179 10.35 10.45 -4.11
C ASP A 179 10.02 10.73 -2.63
N LYS A 180 8.82 10.34 -2.18
CA LYS A 180 8.40 10.50 -0.78
C LYS A 180 9.29 9.81 0.23
N ARG A 181 9.97 8.72 -0.13
CA ARG A 181 10.90 8.03 0.78
C ARG A 181 12.11 8.91 1.14
N GLY A 182 12.42 9.91 0.32
CA GLY A 182 13.49 10.88 0.58
C GLY A 182 13.05 12.12 1.37
N SER A 183 11.74 12.35 1.52
CA SER A 183 11.19 13.56 2.14
C SER A 183 10.20 13.30 3.29
N MET A 184 9.80 12.05 3.51
CA MET A 184 8.80 11.64 4.49
C MET A 184 9.21 10.34 5.17
N GLU A 185 8.87 10.21 6.45
CA GLU A 185 8.98 8.95 7.18
C GLU A 185 7.61 8.24 7.22
N PRO A 186 7.58 6.90 7.14
CA PRO A 186 6.36 6.14 7.42
C PRO A 186 5.91 6.39 8.87
N ALA A 187 4.65 6.78 9.05
CA ALA A 187 4.05 6.95 10.37
C ALA A 187 4.04 5.64 11.17
N ARG A 188 3.95 4.49 10.48
CA ARG A 188 4.05 3.14 11.07
C ARG A 188 4.82 2.23 10.14
N LYS A 189 5.73 1.42 10.70
CA LYS A 189 6.51 0.40 9.98
C LYS A 189 6.15 -1.04 10.37
N ARG A 190 5.43 -1.26 11.48
CA ARG A 190 5.11 -2.59 12.04
C ARG A 190 3.60 -2.79 12.15
N ASN A 191 3.12 -3.97 11.76
CA ASN A 191 1.72 -4.34 11.93
C ASN A 191 1.32 -4.40 13.42
N SER A 192 0.09 -4.04 13.72
CA SER A 192 -0.46 -4.24 15.07
C SER A 192 -0.58 -5.72 15.41
N SER A 193 -0.72 -6.04 16.69
CA SER A 193 -0.84 -7.43 17.16
C SER A 193 -2.12 -8.14 16.67
N ASP A 194 -3.17 -7.38 16.36
CA ASP A 194 -4.46 -7.87 15.85
C ASP A 194 -4.52 -7.98 14.31
N THR A 195 -3.51 -7.48 13.59
CA THR A 195 -3.45 -7.60 12.12
C THR A 195 -2.98 -9.01 11.75
N PRO A 196 -3.65 -9.76 10.85
CA PRO A 196 -3.12 -11.05 10.39
C PRO A 196 -1.76 -10.85 9.71
N ALA A 197 -0.71 -11.52 10.16
CA ALA A 197 0.63 -11.46 9.58
C ALA A 197 1.40 -12.75 9.88
N ILE A 198 2.40 -13.08 9.08
CA ILE A 198 3.32 -14.20 9.34
C ILE A 198 4.13 -13.87 10.60
N ARG A 199 3.85 -14.57 11.69
CA ARG A 199 4.55 -14.45 12.98
C ARG A 199 4.21 -15.65 13.85
N LYS A 200 5.03 -15.87 14.87
CA LYS A 200 4.80 -16.89 15.89
C LYS A 200 3.52 -16.60 16.69
N GLU A 201 2.68 -17.61 16.86
CA GLU A 201 1.48 -17.57 17.71
C GLU A 201 1.80 -17.59 19.21
#